data_AF-A0A139DMG0-F1
#
_entry.id   AF-A0A139DMG0-F1
#
_cell.length_a   1.000
_cell.length_b   1.000
_cell.length_c   1.000
_cell.angle_alpha   90.00
_cell.angle_beta   90.00
_cell.angle_gamma   90.00
#
_symmetry.space_group_name_H-M   'P 1'
#
loop_
_entity.id
_entity.type
_entity.pdbx_description
1 polymer ?
#
loop_
_entity_poly.entity_id
_entity_poly.type
_entity_poly.pdbx_seq_one_letter_code
_entity_poly.pdbx_strand_id
1 'polypeptide(L)'
;MKKKRPTEQELLKGLDASGAHADELAEPLPHESEPLERLKDSVKKFERPTDPAAAPEDWDAWFDGEPVSRDFMKDRGEKPLNDEH
;
A
#
# COMPACT_ATOMS: atom_id res chain seq x y z
N MET A 1 7.28 -39.59 17.34
CA MET A 1 8.13 -38.91 16.34
C MET A 1 7.89 -37.41 16.42
N LYS A 2 8.93 -36.60 16.68
CA LYS A 2 8.79 -35.13 16.62
C LYS A 2 8.75 -34.72 15.14
N LYS A 3 7.63 -34.19 14.67
CA LYS A 3 7.52 -33.66 13.30
C LYS A 3 8.42 -32.43 13.22
N LYS A 4 9.46 -32.48 12.37
CA LYS A 4 10.29 -31.31 12.09
C LYS A 4 9.40 -30.29 11.38
N ARG A 5 9.33 -29.08 11.92
CA ARG A 5 8.64 -27.96 11.25
C ARG A 5 9.63 -27.35 10.26
N PRO A 6 9.21 -27.04 9.03
CA PRO A 6 10.06 -26.34 8.09
C PRO A 6 10.41 -24.95 8.64
N THR A 7 11.59 -24.49 8.30
CA THR A 7 12.05 -23.13 8.59
C THR A 7 11.56 -22.16 7.50
N GLU A 8 11.41 -20.88 7.83
CA GLU A 8 10.96 -19.85 6.88
C GLU A 8 11.84 -19.81 5.62
N GLN A 9 13.16 -19.96 5.77
CA GLN A 9 14.09 -20.03 4.64
C GLN A 9 13.82 -21.23 3.71
N GLU A 10 13.38 -22.37 4.24
CA GLU A 10 12.99 -23.52 3.41
C GLU A 10 11.70 -23.25 2.64
N LEU A 11 10.80 -22.45 3.21
CA LEU A 11 9.55 -22.05 2.55
C LEU A 11 9.80 -21.01 1.46
N LEU A 12 10.76 -20.10 1.64
CA LEU A 12 11.11 -19.04 0.70
C LEU A 12 12.07 -19.49 -0.42
N LYS A 13 12.58 -20.72 -0.37
CA LYS A 13 13.55 -21.23 -1.34
C LYS A 13 12.89 -21.42 -2.72
N GLY A 14 13.33 -20.62 -3.69
CA GLY A 14 12.85 -20.69 -5.08
C GLY A 14 11.62 -19.84 -5.37
N LEU A 15 11.12 -19.09 -4.38
CA LEU A 15 10.18 -18.00 -4.63
C LEU A 15 10.96 -16.80 -5.14
N ASP A 16 10.52 -16.28 -6.28
CA ASP A 16 10.99 -14.99 -6.77
C ASP A 16 10.41 -13.89 -5.88
N ALA A 17 11.28 -13.23 -5.12
CA ALA A 17 10.91 -12.13 -4.24
C ALA A 17 10.26 -10.95 -5.01
N SER A 18 10.49 -10.88 -6.32
CA SER A 18 9.99 -9.81 -7.18
C SER A 18 8.85 -10.26 -8.11
N GLY A 19 8.77 -11.55 -8.43
CA GLY A 19 7.82 -12.12 -9.40
C GLY A 19 6.58 -12.77 -8.81
N ALA A 20 6.50 -12.98 -7.49
CA ALA A 20 5.36 -13.66 -6.86
C ALA A 20 4.02 -12.92 -7.02
N HIS A 21 4.04 -11.64 -7.39
CA HIS A 21 2.87 -10.81 -7.68
C HIS A 21 2.80 -10.32 -9.14
N ALA A 22 3.72 -10.77 -10.02
CA ALA A 22 3.81 -10.25 -11.38
C ALA A 22 2.69 -10.74 -12.31
N ASP A 23 1.90 -11.73 -11.89
CA ASP A 23 0.73 -12.22 -12.64
C ASP A 23 -0.55 -11.35 -12.43
N GLU A 24 -0.51 -10.28 -11.62
CA GLU A 24 -1.73 -9.53 -11.26
C GLU A 24 -1.89 -8.12 -11.85
N LEU A 25 -1.20 -7.76 -12.93
CA LEU A 25 -1.70 -6.71 -13.83
C LEU A 25 -1.38 -7.08 -15.28
N ALA A 26 -2.36 -7.70 -15.96
CA ALA A 26 -2.33 -7.77 -17.42
C ALA A 26 -2.23 -6.35 -17.98
N GLU A 27 -1.31 -6.11 -18.91
CA GLU A 27 -1.29 -4.85 -19.65
C GLU A 27 -2.66 -4.64 -20.29
N PRO A 28 -3.31 -3.46 -20.08
CA PRO A 28 -4.63 -3.22 -20.63
C PRO A 28 -4.63 -3.45 -22.14
N LEU A 29 -5.66 -4.13 -22.64
CA LEU A 29 -5.81 -4.31 -24.08
C LEU A 29 -5.99 -2.93 -24.74
N PRO A 30 -5.58 -2.73 -26.01
CA PRO A 30 -5.66 -1.41 -26.66
C PRO A 30 -7.06 -0.77 -26.63
N HIS A 31 -8.11 -1.60 -26.69
CA HIS A 31 -9.50 -1.17 -26.61
C HIS A 31 -10.00 -0.94 -25.17
N GLU A 32 -9.23 -1.31 -24.15
CA GLU A 32 -9.46 -0.97 -22.74
C GLU A 32 -8.81 0.39 -22.40
N SER A 33 -7.81 0.81 -23.18
CA SER A 33 -7.21 2.14 -23.16
C SER A 33 -8.13 3.21 -23.77
N GLU A 34 -8.77 2.90 -24.89
CA GLU A 34 -9.67 3.82 -25.62
C GLU A 34 -10.79 4.40 -24.73
N PRO A 35 -11.50 3.63 -23.88
CA PRO A 35 -12.51 4.17 -22.96
C PRO A 35 -11.93 5.17 -21.95
N LEU A 36 -10.72 4.93 -21.45
CA LEU A 36 -10.08 5.76 -20.42
C LEU A 36 -9.56 7.08 -20.99
N GLU A 37 -8.98 7.04 -22.19
CA GLU A 37 -8.52 8.25 -22.89
C GLU A 37 -9.69 9.15 -23.27
N ARG A 38 -10.81 8.58 -23.72
CA ARG A 38 -12.05 9.35 -23.99
C ARG A 38 -12.65 9.98 -22.74
N LEU A 39 -12.44 9.38 -21.57
CA LEU A 39 -12.94 9.90 -20.30
C LEU A 39 -12.12 11.12 -19.83
N LYS A 40 -10.83 11.19 -20.14
CA LYS A 40 -9.94 12.33 -19.80
C LYS A 40 -10.49 13.66 -20.33
N ASP A 41 -10.99 13.67 -21.56
CA ASP A 41 -11.50 14.89 -22.21
C ASP A 41 -12.95 15.24 -21.82
N SER A 42 -13.66 14.32 -21.13
CA SER A 42 -15.08 14.50 -20.76
C SER A 42 -15.29 14.85 -19.28
N VAL A 43 -14.30 14.64 -18.40
CA VAL A 43 -14.47 14.80 -16.95
C VAL A 43 -13.61 15.96 -16.45
N LYS A 44 -14.14 16.76 -15.52
CA LYS A 44 -13.42 17.90 -14.91
C LYS A 44 -12.09 17.51 -14.24
N LYS A 45 -11.97 16.26 -13.79
CA LYS A 45 -10.79 15.67 -13.15
C LYS A 45 -10.71 14.19 -13.50
N PHE A 46 -9.62 13.79 -14.15
CA PHE A 46 -9.28 12.39 -14.40
C PHE A 46 -7.92 12.17 -13.74
N GLU A 47 -7.93 11.77 -12.48
CA GLU A 47 -6.74 11.40 -11.73
C GLU A 47 -7.03 10.03 -11.13
N ARG A 48 -6.30 9.00 -11.57
CA ARG A 48 -6.49 7.66 -11.00
C ARG A 48 -5.85 7.65 -9.62
N PRO A 49 -6.41 6.90 -8.65
CA PRO A 49 -5.79 6.76 -7.32
C PRO A 49 -4.35 6.21 -7.36
N THR A 50 -4.00 5.52 -8.44
CA THR A 50 -2.66 4.98 -8.73
C THR A 50 -1.83 5.84 -9.67
N ASP A 51 -2.41 6.87 -10.29
CA ASP A 51 -1.59 7.81 -11.06
C ASP A 51 -0.65 8.50 -10.06
N PRO A 52 0.65 8.63 -10.38
CA PRO A 52 1.55 9.38 -9.54
C PRO A 52 0.97 10.78 -9.38
N ALA A 53 0.76 11.20 -8.13
CA ALA A 53 0.18 12.51 -7.82
C ALA A 53 0.89 13.57 -8.67
N ALA A 54 0.14 14.33 -9.46
CA ALA A 54 0.71 15.30 -10.40
C ALA A 54 1.51 16.40 -9.68
N ALA A 55 1.24 16.59 -8.39
CA ALA A 55 2.16 17.17 -7.43
C ALA A 55 2.79 16.01 -6.65
N PRO A 56 4.11 15.78 -6.73
CA PRO A 56 4.75 14.90 -5.78
C PRO A 56 4.44 15.48 -4.41
N GLU A 57 3.63 14.77 -3.62
CA GLU A 57 3.56 15.05 -2.19
C GLU A 57 4.99 14.86 -1.70
N ASP A 58 5.64 15.98 -1.35
CA ASP A 58 7.00 16.01 -0.85
C ASP A 58 6.96 15.47 0.59
N TRP A 59 6.95 14.14 0.67
CA TRP A 59 6.97 13.41 1.92
C TRP A 59 8.21 13.76 2.74
N ASP A 60 9.33 14.05 2.08
CA ASP A 60 10.55 14.49 2.74
C ASP A 60 10.30 15.84 3.45
N ALA A 61 9.68 16.81 2.78
CA ALA A 61 9.28 18.07 3.41
C ALA A 61 8.24 17.91 4.53
N TRP A 62 7.36 16.90 4.46
CA TRP A 62 6.43 16.58 5.54
C TRP A 62 7.15 16.00 6.77
N PHE A 63 8.12 15.10 6.56
CA PHE A 63 8.95 14.52 7.64
C PHE A 63 9.95 15.53 8.23
N ASP A 64 10.47 16.44 7.42
CA ASP A 64 11.36 17.53 7.81
C ASP A 64 10.59 18.74 8.40
N GLY A 65 9.26 18.66 8.43
CA GLY A 65 8.38 19.68 8.97
C GLY A 65 8.44 19.81 10.49
N GLU A 66 7.54 20.65 11.03
CA GLU A 66 7.51 20.93 12.46
C GLU A 66 7.18 19.66 13.27
N PRO A 67 7.97 19.32 14.30
CA PRO A 67 7.73 18.12 15.09
C PRO A 67 6.42 18.24 15.86
N VAL A 68 5.73 17.12 15.98
CA VAL A 68 4.50 17.05 16.75
C VAL A 68 4.79 17.29 18.24
N SER A 69 3.85 17.94 18.95
CA SER A 69 3.99 18.22 20.37
C SER A 69 4.14 16.94 21.19
N ARG A 70 4.93 17.00 22.26
CA ARG A 70 5.21 15.87 23.16
C ARG A 70 3.95 15.24 23.77
N ASP A 71 2.85 15.98 23.79
CA ASP A 71 1.59 15.58 24.41
C ASP A 71 0.60 14.97 23.41
N PHE A 72 0.96 14.93 22.12
CA PHE A 72 0.11 14.37 21.09
C PHE A 72 -0.14 12.88 21.30
N MET A 73 -1.41 12.49 21.25
CA MET A 73 -1.92 11.14 21.53
C MET A 73 -1.72 10.59 22.95
N LYS A 74 -1.32 11.40 23.95
CA LYS A 74 -1.17 10.91 25.33
C LYS A 74 -2.42 10.24 25.91
N ASP A 75 -3.60 10.74 25.52
CA ASP A 75 -4.90 10.22 25.96
C ASP A 75 -5.61 9.38 24.90
N ARG A 76 -4.89 8.91 23.87
CA ARG A 76 -5.42 7.95 22.90
C ARG A 76 -5.47 6.56 23.56
N GLY A 77 -6.30 6.46 24.60
CA GLY A 77 -6.37 5.30 25.47
C GLY A 77 -6.80 4.05 24.69
N GLU A 78 -6.01 2.99 24.82
CA GLU A 78 -6.54 1.65 24.72
C GLU A 78 -7.37 1.40 25.98
N LYS A 79 -8.66 1.11 25.82
CA LYS A 79 -9.41 0.51 26.93
C LYS A 79 -8.80 -0.89 27.13
N PRO A 80 -8.30 -1.25 28.34
CA PRO A 80 -7.98 -2.64 28.59
C PRO A 80 -9.28 -3.44 28.35
N LEU A 81 -9.21 -4.49 27.52
CA LEU A 81 -10.27 -5.49 27.51
C LEU A 81 -10.34 -6.02 28.95
N ASN A 82 -11.48 -5.82 29.60
CA ASN A 82 -11.74 -6.46 30.88
C ASN A 82 -11.68 -7.97 30.65
N ASP A 83 -10.65 -8.63 31.16
CA ASP A 83 -10.67 -10.07 31.41
C ASP A 83 -11.54 -10.29 32.65
N GLU A 84 -12.85 -10.46 32.44
CA GLU A 84 -13.74 -11.05 33.44
C GLU A 84 -13.46 -12.56 33.48
N HIS A 85 -13.06 -13.05 34.66
CA HIS A 85 -12.79 -14.45 34.95
C HIS A 85 -13.61 -14.94 36.14
#